data_AF-A0A1H5TMD4-F1
#
_entry.id   AF-A0A1H5TMD4-F1
#
_cell.length_a   1.000
_cell.length_b   1.000
_cell.length_c   1.000
_cell.angle_alpha   90.00
_cell.angle_beta   90.00
_cell.angle_gamma   90.00
#
_symmetry.space_group_name_H-M   'P 1'
#
loop_
_entity.id
_entity.type
_entity.pdbx_description
1 polymer ?
#
loop_
_entity_poly.entity_id
_entity_poly.type
_entity_poly.pdbx_seq_one_letter_code
_entity_poly.pdbx_strand_id
1 'polypeptide(L)'
;MNNNYTCISNEVLDELILHKVVFFKVNGHYLEVKLAMSDLKIKIRASLKTYKDRLIEKNFINPNQSIMINLLYVKEIDKVNKKVVMHTGDMIDISRDKYKEVLTQYIKYIGKYEESVDFI
;
A
#
# COMPACT_ATOMS: atom_id res chain seq x y z
N MET A 1 -17.03 21.20 -8.10
CA MET A 1 -16.68 20.25 -7.02
C MET A 1 -15.23 20.50 -6.63
N ASN A 2 -14.98 21.14 -5.49
CA ASN A 2 -13.62 21.39 -5.01
C ASN A 2 -13.04 20.11 -4.43
N ASN A 3 -12.18 19.43 -5.20
CA ASN A 3 -11.36 18.34 -4.68
C ASN A 3 -10.21 18.95 -3.87
N ASN A 4 -10.48 19.29 -2.60
CA ASN A 4 -9.46 19.81 -1.69
C ASN A 4 -8.49 18.68 -1.31
N TYR A 5 -7.34 18.64 -1.98
CA TYR A 5 -6.21 17.81 -1.58
C TYR A 5 -5.28 18.62 -0.69
N THR A 6 -4.76 18.00 0.35
CA THR A 6 -3.63 18.58 1.10
C THR A 6 -2.34 18.10 0.47
N CYS A 7 -1.57 19.04 -0.08
CA CYS A 7 -0.22 18.79 -0.53
C CYS A 7 0.71 18.81 0.70
N ILE A 8 1.46 17.73 0.92
CA ILE A 8 2.45 17.65 1.98
C ILE A 8 3.87 17.52 1.41
N SER A 9 4.87 18.03 2.13
CA SER A 9 6.27 17.87 1.76
C SER A 9 6.75 16.44 2.03
N ASN A 10 7.92 16.11 1.49
CA ASN A 10 8.54 14.80 1.68
C ASN A 10 8.93 14.55 3.14
N GLU A 11 9.32 15.59 3.91
CA GLU A 11 9.68 15.43 5.33
C GLU A 11 8.46 15.05 6.18
N VAL A 12 7.27 15.56 5.85
CA VAL A 12 6.03 15.25 6.59
C VAL A 12 5.63 13.77 6.43
N LEU A 13 6.00 13.11 5.33
CA LEU A 13 5.75 11.67 5.16
C LEU A 13 6.52 10.84 6.19
N ASP A 14 7.66 11.33 6.68
CA ASP A 14 8.49 10.63 7.66
C ASP A 14 7.86 10.66 9.06
N GLU A 15 7.14 11.73 9.37
CA GLU A 15 6.30 11.84 10.56
C GLU A 15 4.93 11.19 10.38
N LEU A 16 4.46 11.05 9.14
CA LEU A 16 3.23 10.37 8.80
C LEU A 16 3.43 8.90 9.11
N ILE A 17 2.84 8.49 10.22
CA ILE A 17 3.12 7.20 10.80
C ILE A 17 2.64 6.12 9.80
N LEU A 18 3.56 5.54 9.02
CA LEU A 18 3.30 4.66 7.87
C LEU A 18 2.30 3.53 8.16
N HIS A 19 2.18 3.14 9.43
CA HIS A 19 1.14 2.21 9.90
C HIS A 19 -0.30 2.66 9.64
N LYS A 20 -0.58 3.95 9.37
CA LYS A 20 -1.92 4.47 9.01
C LYS A 20 -2.17 4.47 7.50
N VAL A 21 -1.14 4.25 6.71
CA VAL A 21 -1.22 4.28 5.26
C VAL A 21 -1.64 2.91 4.74
N VAL A 22 -2.73 2.90 3.97
CA VAL A 22 -3.30 1.70 3.35
C VAL A 22 -2.62 1.44 2.01
N PHE A 23 -2.54 2.45 1.16
CA PHE A 23 -1.82 2.37 -0.11
C PHE A 23 -1.39 3.75 -0.62
N PHE A 24 -0.39 3.73 -1.49
CA PHE A 24 0.00 4.83 -2.37
C PHE A 24 -0.44 4.52 -3.79
N LYS A 25 -1.00 5.51 -4.48
CA LYS A 25 -1.41 5.42 -5.89
C LYS A 25 -0.79 6.54 -6.71
N VAL A 26 -0.17 6.19 -7.83
CA VAL A 26 0.35 7.16 -8.80
C VAL A 26 -0.81 7.78 -9.57
N ASN A 27 -0.88 9.11 -9.58
CA ASN A 27 -1.79 9.89 -10.38
C ASN A 27 -1.05 11.10 -10.99
N GLY A 28 -0.64 10.97 -12.26
CA GLY A 28 0.19 11.96 -12.93
C GLY A 28 1.54 12.17 -12.22
N HIS A 29 1.83 13.40 -11.82
CA HIS A 29 3.05 13.76 -11.09
C HIS A 29 2.93 13.68 -9.57
N TYR A 30 1.87 13.03 -9.06
CA TYR A 30 1.58 12.94 -7.64
C TYR A 30 1.39 11.49 -7.19
N LEU A 31 1.73 11.25 -5.92
CA LEU A 31 1.30 10.09 -5.15
C LEU A 31 0.08 10.49 -4.32
N GLU A 32 -1.05 9.85 -4.57
CA GLU A 32 -2.22 9.89 -3.71
C GLU A 32 -2.05 8.87 -2.59
N VAL A 33 -2.29 9.28 -1.34
CA VAL A 33 -2.17 8.43 -0.16
C VAL A 33 -3.56 8.14 0.39
N LYS A 34 -3.89 6.86 0.54
CA LYS A 34 -5.10 6.41 1.24
C LYS A 34 -4.76 6.07 2.69
N LEU A 35 -5.52 6.63 3.62
CA LEU A 35 -5.41 6.38 5.06
C LEU A 35 -6.55 5.47 5.53
N ALA A 36 -6.30 4.66 6.56
CA ALA A 36 -7.23 3.62 7.00
C ALA A 36 -8.50 4.13 7.68
N MET A 37 -8.44 5.32 8.28
CA MET A 37 -9.53 5.90 9.10
C MET A 37 -9.75 7.38 8.78
N SER A 38 -9.46 7.79 7.55
CA SER A 38 -9.60 9.18 7.14
C SER A 38 -9.96 9.28 5.67
N ASP A 39 -10.92 10.14 5.38
CA ASP A 39 -11.25 10.58 4.02
C ASP A 39 -10.37 11.74 3.54
N LEU A 40 -9.38 12.14 4.36
CA LEU A 40 -8.41 13.14 3.98
C LEU A 40 -7.66 12.69 2.72
N LYS A 41 -7.76 13.50 1.67
CA LYS A 41 -7.07 13.26 0.41
C LYS A 41 -5.70 13.90 0.46
N ILE A 42 -4.66 13.09 0.68
CA ILE A 42 -3.28 13.54 0.69
C ILE A 42 -2.65 13.32 -0.69
N LYS A 43 -1.93 14.33 -1.18
CA LYS A 43 -1.09 14.25 -2.37
C LYS A 43 0.34 14.65 -2.07
N ILE A 44 1.28 13.90 -2.63
CA ILE A 44 2.71 14.15 -2.51
C ILE A 44 3.26 14.33 -3.93
N ARG A 45 3.97 15.42 -4.19
CA ARG A 45 4.62 15.64 -5.49
C ARG A 45 5.91 14.81 -5.54
N ALA A 46 5.77 13.54 -5.91
CA ALA A 46 6.89 12.62 -5.98
C ALA A 46 6.60 11.45 -6.92
N SER A 47 7.65 10.69 -7.23
CA SER A 47 7.54 9.43 -7.96
C SER A 47 7.49 8.26 -6.98
N LEU A 48 6.75 7.20 -7.33
CA LEU A 48 6.73 5.97 -6.53
C LEU A 48 8.13 5.33 -6.42
N LYS A 49 8.95 5.49 -7.46
CA LYS A 49 10.33 5.02 -7.51
C LYS A 49 11.17 5.58 -6.37
N THR A 50 10.95 6.85 -6.00
CA THR A 50 11.68 7.52 -4.92
C THR A 50 11.48 6.85 -3.56
N TYR A 51 10.30 6.28 -3.32
CA TYR A 51 9.93 5.70 -2.02
C TYR A 51 9.96 4.18 -2.00
N LYS A 52 10.12 3.54 -3.15
CA LYS A 52 9.87 2.12 -3.33
C LYS A 52 10.66 1.25 -2.36
N ASP A 53 11.97 1.44 -2.29
CA ASP A 53 12.85 0.60 -1.48
C ASP A 53 12.51 0.71 0.02
N ARG A 54 12.33 1.94 0.50
CA ARG A 54 11.90 2.21 1.87
C ARG A 54 10.52 1.64 2.19
N LEU A 55 9.57 1.73 1.25
CA LEU A 55 8.23 1.17 1.43
C LEU A 55 8.28 -0.36 1.49
N ILE A 56 9.12 -1.01 0.67
CA ILE A 56 9.33 -2.47 0.71
C ILE A 56 9.86 -2.91 2.08
N GLU A 57 10.82 -2.19 2.66
CA GLU A 57 11.32 -2.44 4.02
C GLU A 57 10.23 -2.32 5.09
N LYS A 58 9.15 -1.59 4.81
CA LYS A 58 8.00 -1.38 5.70
C LYS A 58 6.80 -2.25 5.32
N ASN A 59 7.03 -3.38 4.64
CA ASN A 59 6.01 -4.35 4.23
C ASN A 59 4.99 -3.80 3.23
N PHE A 60 5.37 -2.84 2.39
CA PHE A 60 4.57 -2.47 1.23
C PHE A 60 5.00 -3.28 0.00
N ILE A 61 4.03 -3.60 -0.85
CA ILE A 61 4.25 -4.36 -2.07
C ILE A 61 3.55 -3.73 -3.27
N ASN A 62 4.00 -4.04 -4.47
CA ASN A 62 3.44 -3.51 -5.73
C ASN A 62 2.57 -4.56 -6.44
N PRO A 63 1.23 -4.52 -6.31
CA PRO A 63 0.36 -5.36 -7.12
C PRO A 63 0.39 -4.98 -8.60
N ASN A 64 0.69 -3.72 -8.90
CA ASN A 64 0.86 -3.21 -10.27
C ASN A 64 1.84 -2.02 -10.28
N GLN A 65 2.09 -1.46 -11.46
CA GLN A 65 3.05 -0.37 -11.66
C GLN A 65 2.65 0.96 -11.00
N SER A 66 1.37 1.15 -10.70
CA SER A 66 0.80 2.43 -10.26
C SER A 66 0.38 2.42 -8.80
N ILE A 67 0.50 1.30 -8.09
CA ILE A 67 0.02 1.17 -6.71
C ILE A 67 1.07 0.44 -5.85
N MET A 68 1.30 0.96 -4.65
CA MET A 68 1.94 0.22 -3.54
C MET A 68 0.95 0.09 -2.39
N ILE A 69 0.73 -1.14 -1.93
CA ILE A 69 -0.19 -1.43 -0.84
C ILE A 69 0.60 -1.82 0.41
N ASN A 70 0.07 -1.50 1.58
CA ASN A 70 0.59 -1.97 2.86
C ASN A 70 0.00 -3.34 3.19
N LEU A 71 0.86 -4.35 3.41
CA LEU A 71 0.43 -5.71 3.75
C LEU A 71 -0.36 -5.78 5.07
N LEU A 72 -0.15 -4.85 5.99
CA LEU A 72 -0.92 -4.74 7.24
C LEU A 72 -2.43 -4.58 6.99
N TYR A 73 -2.81 -4.00 5.85
CA TYR A 73 -4.20 -3.71 5.51
C TYR A 73 -4.76 -4.69 4.48
N VAL A 74 -4.02 -5.73 4.10
CA VAL A 74 -4.53 -6.75 3.19
C VAL A 74 -5.36 -7.74 3.98
N LYS A 75 -6.62 -7.88 3.59
CA LYS A 75 -7.53 -8.89 4.14
C LYS A 75 -7.24 -10.25 3.52
N GLU A 76 -7.14 -10.29 2.19
CA GLU A 76 -6.90 -11.53 1.43
C GLU A 76 -6.42 -11.23 0.00
N ILE A 77 -5.88 -12.27 -0.66
CA ILE A 77 -5.66 -12.27 -2.11
C ILE A 77 -6.72 -13.16 -2.76
N ASP A 78 -7.57 -12.56 -3.58
CA ASP A 78 -8.49 -13.28 -4.45
C ASP A 78 -7.71 -13.89 -5.62
N LYS A 79 -7.46 -15.20 -5.51
CA LYS A 79 -6.69 -15.97 -6.51
C LYS A 79 -7.45 -16.16 -7.82
N VAL A 80 -8.79 -16.13 -7.79
CA VAL A 80 -9.64 -16.35 -8.97
C VAL A 80 -9.65 -15.09 -9.83
N ASN A 81 -9.94 -13.95 -9.21
CA ASN A 81 -10.02 -12.66 -9.91
C ASN A 81 -8.68 -11.92 -9.98
N LYS A 82 -7.63 -12.45 -9.33
CA LYS A 82 -6.28 -11.87 -9.26
C LYS A 82 -6.29 -10.46 -8.69
N LYS A 83 -6.95 -10.30 -7.55
CA LYS A 83 -7.07 -9.02 -6.85
C LYS A 83 -6.56 -9.12 -5.43
N VAL A 84 -6.08 -7.99 -4.91
CA VAL A 84 -5.90 -7.82 -3.47
C VAL A 84 -7.17 -7.20 -2.91
N VAL A 85 -7.69 -7.78 -1.83
CA VAL A 85 -8.83 -7.26 -1.07
C VAL A 85 -8.28 -6.61 0.19
N MET A 86 -8.51 -5.31 0.34
CA MET A 86 -8.05 -4.54 1.50
C MET A 86 -9.11 -4.58 2.62
N HIS A 87 -8.70 -4.40 3.88
CA HIS A 87 -9.62 -4.25 5.02
C HIS A 87 -10.55 -3.04 4.90
N THR A 88 -10.17 -2.05 4.09
CA THR A 88 -11.01 -0.88 3.74
C THR A 88 -12.13 -1.21 2.76
N GLY A 89 -12.15 -2.41 2.18
CA GLY A 89 -13.07 -2.81 1.10
C GLY A 89 -12.56 -2.48 -0.30
N ASP A 90 -11.42 -1.78 -0.43
CA ASP A 90 -10.79 -1.51 -1.73
C ASP A 90 -10.33 -2.82 -2.38
N MET A 91 -10.62 -2.97 -3.68
CA MET A 91 -10.16 -4.09 -4.50
C MET A 91 -9.15 -3.60 -5.52
N ILE A 92 -7.94 -4.16 -5.49
CA ILE A 92 -6.81 -3.71 -6.31
C ILE A 92 -6.38 -4.83 -7.24
N ASP A 93 -6.43 -4.57 -8.54
CA ASP A 93 -6.02 -5.53 -9.56
C ASP A 93 -4.51 -5.80 -9.50
N ILE A 94 -4.14 -7.06 -9.62
CA ILE A 94 -2.75 -7.51 -9.70
C ILE A 94 -2.37 -7.71 -11.16
N SER A 95 -1.31 -7.03 -11.61
CA SER A 95 -0.78 -7.24 -12.95
C SER A 95 -0.29 -8.68 -13.13
N ARG A 96 -0.46 -9.23 -14.34
CA ARG A 96 -0.15 -10.65 -14.63
C ARG A 96 1.28 -11.02 -14.29
N ASP A 97 2.23 -10.13 -14.59
CA ASP A 97 3.66 -10.25 -14.30
C ASP A 97 3.99 -10.15 -12.81
N LYS A 98 3.14 -9.49 -12.02
CA LYS A 98 3.31 -9.26 -10.58
C LYS A 98 2.66 -10.33 -9.71
N TYR A 99 1.74 -11.12 -10.25
CA TYR A 99 0.93 -12.06 -9.46
C TYR A 99 1.76 -13.02 -8.59
N LYS A 100 2.77 -13.66 -9.17
CA LYS A 100 3.63 -14.60 -8.43
C LYS A 100 4.42 -13.91 -7.31
N GLU A 101 4.94 -12.71 -7.59
CA GLU A 101 5.70 -11.90 -6.63
C GLU A 101 4.82 -11.50 -5.45
N VAL A 102 3.64 -10.95 -5.73
CA VAL A 102 2.66 -10.50 -4.72
C VAL A 102 2.23 -11.64 -3.82
N LEU A 103 1.87 -12.79 -4.39
CA LEU A 103 1.45 -13.95 -3.63
C LEU A 103 2.58 -14.47 -2.72
N THR A 104 3.81 -14.52 -3.23
CA THR A 104 4.98 -14.94 -2.46
C THR A 104 5.25 -14.00 -1.28
N GLN A 105 5.20 -12.69 -1.51
CA GLN A 105 5.44 -11.69 -0.48
C GLN A 105 4.32 -11.70 0.58
N TYR A 106 3.06 -11.88 0.18
CA TYR A 106 1.94 -12.01 1.10
C TYR A 106 2.05 -13.25 1.99
N ILE A 107 2.34 -14.42 1.41
CA ILE A 107 2.53 -15.68 2.17
C ILE A 107 3.70 -15.53 3.16
N LYS A 108 4.80 -14.92 2.73
CA LYS A 108 5.95 -14.66 3.61
C LYS A 108 5.58 -13.72 4.76
N TYR A 109 4.73 -12.74 4.53
CA TYR A 109 4.30 -11.79 5.56
C TYR A 109 3.38 -12.44 6.59
N ILE A 110 2.38 -13.21 6.17
CA ILE A 110 1.47 -13.90 7.09
C ILE A 110 2.23 -14.95 7.92
N GLY A 111 3.14 -15.71 7.32
CA GLY A 111 3.92 -16.72 8.05
C GLY A 111 4.83 -16.11 9.12
N LYS A 112 5.46 -14.96 8.83
CA LYS A 112 6.23 -14.20 9.83
C LYS A 112 5.36 -13.71 10.99
N TYR A 113 4.11 -13.33 10.70
CA TYR A 113 3.21 -12.80 11.71
C TYR A 113 2.74 -13.91 12.65
N GLU A 114 2.39 -15.08 12.11
CA GLU A 114 2.01 -16.26 12.91
C GLU A 114 3.13 -16.70 13.86
N GLU A 115 4.38 -16.78 13.39
CA GLU A 115 5.55 -17.09 14.22
C GLU A 115 5.80 -16.06 15.36
N SER A 116 5.32 -14.83 15.20
CA SER A 116 5.49 -13.76 16.20
C SER A 116 4.39 -13.69 17.26
N VAL A 117 3.25 -14.35 17.04
CA VAL A 117 2.12 -14.42 17.97
C VAL A 117 2.27 -15.60 18.93
N ASP A 118 3.03 -16.64 18.56
CA ASP A 118 3.32 -17.81 19.40
C ASP A 118 4.24 -17.53 20.61
N PHE A 119 4.66 -16.28 20.82
CA PHE A 119 5.52 -15.85 21.94
C PHE A 119 4.83 -14.91 22.95
N ILE A 120 3.49 -14.79 22.92
CA ILE A 120 2.70 -13.97 23.87
C ILE A 120 1.81 -14.85 24.75
#